data_AF-F6DTW2-F1
#
_entry.id   AF-F6DTW2-F1
#
_cell.length_a   1.000
_cell.length_b   1.000
_cell.length_c   1.000
_cell.angle_alpha   90.00
_cell.angle_beta   90.00
_cell.angle_gamma   90.00
#
_symmetry.space_group_name_H-M   'P 1'
#
loop_
_entity.id
_entity.type
_entity.pdbx_description
1 polymer ?
#
loop_
_entity_poly.entity_id
_entity_poly.type
_entity_poly.pdbx_seq_one_letter_code
_entity_poly.pdbx_strand_id
1 'polypeptide(L)'
;MTVLVDQRKSPGLITSPRAERVLCFLESCAGASEEALALLFPFYRQSLRILRGSGYALRCWKPGGEVFWCPMNKPLPTDDTYAARCALGWLAARFAESGAELQGRVAVLKNRQRLRVYVVPPVPPENEEPGLAVLLEKVVLPKGWYSVSAAQLPKMKLSDCVRKM
;
A
#
# COMPACT_ATOMS: atom_id res chain seq x y z
N MET A 1 11.95 15.84 6.33
CA MET A 1 12.38 14.82 7.32
C MET A 1 12.68 13.56 6.55
N THR A 2 13.94 13.17 6.53
CA THR A 2 14.48 12.10 5.67
C THR A 2 13.93 10.73 6.04
N VAL A 3 13.52 9.96 5.03
CA VAL A 3 13.20 8.53 5.18
C VAL A 3 14.48 7.75 5.48
N LEU A 4 14.48 7.07 6.63
CA LEU A 4 15.51 6.13 7.04
C LEU A 4 15.18 4.75 6.48
N VAL A 5 16.21 4.00 6.11
CA VAL A 5 16.07 2.66 5.50
C VAL A 5 17.04 1.70 6.16
N ASP A 6 16.61 0.47 6.41
CA ASP A 6 17.49 -0.61 6.84
C ASP A 6 18.65 -0.82 5.86
N GLN A 7 19.78 -1.33 6.35
CA GLN A 7 20.87 -1.78 5.48
C GLN A 7 20.40 -2.88 4.52
N ARG A 8 20.81 -2.74 3.25
CA ARG A 8 20.59 -3.75 2.22
C ARG A 8 21.43 -4.99 2.51
N LYS A 9 20.88 -6.15 2.20
CA LYS A 9 21.54 -7.46 2.29
C LYS A 9 21.46 -8.17 0.94
N SER A 10 22.40 -9.08 0.70
CA SER A 10 22.32 -9.98 -0.45
C SER A 10 21.10 -10.90 -0.30
N PRO A 11 20.36 -11.19 -1.40
CA PRO A 11 19.24 -12.12 -1.36
C PRO A 11 19.67 -13.52 -0.92
N GLY A 12 18.94 -14.07 0.06
CA GLY A 12 19.05 -15.45 0.52
C GLY A 12 17.93 -16.33 -0.04
N LEU A 13 17.54 -17.37 0.69
CA LEU A 13 16.43 -18.24 0.32
C LEU A 13 15.23 -18.05 1.26
N ILE A 14 14.02 -18.02 0.72
CA ILE A 14 12.77 -18.01 1.49
C ILE A 14 12.23 -19.43 1.53
N THR A 15 12.30 -20.09 2.69
CA THR A 15 11.76 -21.44 2.89
C THR A 15 10.34 -21.46 3.47
N SER A 16 9.79 -20.30 3.85
CA SER A 16 8.50 -20.20 4.52
C SER A 16 7.40 -19.76 3.54
N PRO A 17 6.38 -20.59 3.28
CA PRO A 17 5.24 -20.20 2.44
C PRO A 17 4.46 -18.99 2.99
N ARG A 18 4.49 -18.81 4.31
CA ARG A 18 3.88 -17.63 4.97
C ARG A 18 4.63 -16.35 4.63
N ALA A 19 5.96 -16.39 4.64
CA ALA A 19 6.79 -15.26 4.26
C ALA A 19 6.65 -14.94 2.77
N GLU A 20 6.60 -15.95 1.91
CA GLU A 20 6.33 -15.80 0.48
C GLU A 20 4.99 -15.11 0.22
N ARG A 21 3.91 -15.53 0.89
CA ARG A 21 2.60 -14.87 0.78
C ARG A 21 2.64 -13.38 1.15
N VAL A 22 3.36 -13.02 2.20
CA VAL A 22 3.54 -11.61 2.60
C VAL A 22 4.37 -10.86 1.55
N LEU A 23 5.42 -11.48 1.02
CA LEU A 23 6.23 -10.89 -0.04
C LEU A 23 5.40 -10.61 -1.30
N CYS A 24 4.62 -11.58 -1.79
CA CYS A 24 3.77 -11.40 -2.96
C CYS A 24 2.80 -10.22 -2.79
N PHE A 25 2.21 -10.06 -1.61
CA PHE A 25 1.37 -8.91 -1.30
C PHE A 25 2.14 -7.59 -1.32
N LEU A 26 3.33 -7.54 -0.72
CA LEU A 26 4.17 -6.35 -0.76
C LEU A 26 4.56 -5.98 -2.20
N GLU A 27 4.89 -6.97 -3.03
CA GLU A 27 5.28 -6.75 -4.42
C GLU A 27 4.12 -6.26 -5.30
N SER A 28 2.88 -6.68 -5.02
CA SER A 28 1.71 -6.25 -5.78
C SER A 28 1.35 -4.78 -5.51
N CYS A 29 1.49 -4.31 -4.27
CA CYS A 29 1.17 -2.93 -3.86
C CYS A 29 2.39 -2.01 -3.74
N ALA A 30 3.58 -2.52 -4.03
CA ALA A 30 4.85 -1.85 -3.80
C ALA A 30 5.10 -1.45 -2.34
N GLY A 31 4.70 -2.31 -1.40
CA GLY A 31 4.96 -2.20 0.02
C GLY A 31 3.76 -1.71 0.82
N ALA A 32 3.79 -2.02 2.11
CA ALA A 32 2.73 -1.67 3.03
C ALA A 32 3.30 -1.41 4.42
N SER A 33 2.52 -0.72 5.22
CA SER A 33 2.88 -0.47 6.60
C SER A 33 2.70 -1.72 7.46
N GLU A 34 3.38 -1.78 8.61
CA GLU A 34 3.30 -2.95 9.48
C GLU A 34 1.87 -3.20 9.99
N GLU A 35 1.12 -2.15 10.32
CA GLU A 35 -0.27 -2.27 10.78
C GLU A 35 -1.21 -2.71 9.65
N ALA A 36 -0.98 -2.25 8.41
CA ALA A 36 -1.74 -2.71 7.24
C ALA A 36 -1.54 -4.21 6.98
N LEU A 37 -0.31 -4.71 7.18
CA LEU A 37 -0.03 -6.15 7.07
C LEU A 37 -0.67 -6.95 8.20
N ALA A 38 -0.71 -6.40 9.41
CA ALA A 38 -1.34 -7.03 10.57
C ALA A 38 -2.84 -7.28 10.36
N LEU A 39 -3.51 -6.43 9.56
CA LEU A 39 -4.92 -6.62 9.17
C LEU A 39 -5.15 -7.94 8.43
N LEU A 40 -4.20 -8.35 7.58
CA LEU A 40 -4.37 -9.49 6.67
C LEU A 40 -3.69 -10.77 7.13
N PHE A 41 -2.55 -10.65 7.79
CA PHE A 41 -1.66 -11.78 8.05
C PHE A 41 -1.39 -11.91 9.55
N PRO A 42 -2.03 -12.85 10.26
CA PRO A 42 -1.78 -13.07 11.69
C PRO A 42 -0.31 -13.37 12.03
N PHE A 43 0.45 -13.85 11.04
CA PHE A 43 1.86 -14.24 11.12
C PHE A 43 2.83 -13.18 10.56
N TYR A 44 2.38 -11.93 10.36
CA TYR A 44 3.15 -10.88 9.68
C TYR A 44 4.53 -10.66 10.32
N ARG A 45 4.64 -10.50 11.65
CA ARG A 45 5.92 -10.21 12.32
C ARG A 45 7.00 -11.24 12.02
N GLN A 46 6.66 -12.53 12.13
CA GLN A 46 7.61 -13.60 11.84
C GLN A 46 8.01 -13.62 10.37
N SER A 47 7.03 -13.39 9.49
CA SER A 47 7.26 -13.33 8.04
C SER A 47 8.17 -12.16 7.67
N LEU A 48 7.93 -10.97 8.21
CA LEU A 48 8.75 -9.79 7.97
C LEU A 48 10.17 -9.94 8.52
N ARG A 49 10.33 -10.60 9.67
CA ARG A 49 11.66 -10.97 10.20
C ARG A 49 12.42 -11.88 9.23
N ILE A 50 11.75 -12.89 8.67
CA ILE A 50 12.34 -13.78 7.65
C ILE A 50 12.72 -12.96 6.41
N LEU A 51 11.79 -12.19 5.84
CA LEU A 51 12.02 -11.40 4.63
C LEU A 51 13.14 -10.37 4.77
N ARG A 52 13.25 -9.73 5.95
CA ARG A 52 14.37 -8.84 6.29
C ARG A 52 15.69 -9.61 6.42
N GLY A 53 15.65 -10.77 7.07
CA GLY A 53 16.80 -11.64 7.28
C GLY A 53 17.36 -12.16 5.95
N SER A 54 16.48 -12.54 5.03
CA SER A 54 16.80 -13.06 3.70
C SER A 54 17.00 -11.98 2.63
N GLY A 55 16.89 -10.69 2.97
CA GLY A 55 17.19 -9.60 2.03
C GLY A 55 16.14 -9.40 0.92
N TYR A 56 14.86 -9.72 1.18
CA TYR A 56 13.75 -9.51 0.22
C TYR A 56 12.86 -8.31 0.56
N ALA A 57 12.88 -7.85 1.81
CA ALA A 57 12.16 -6.65 2.22
C ALA A 57 12.98 -5.80 3.19
N LEU A 58 12.78 -4.50 3.13
CA LEU A 58 13.44 -3.51 3.98
C LEU A 58 12.41 -2.73 4.78
N ARG A 59 12.75 -2.39 6.02
CA ARG A 59 12.02 -1.35 6.74
C ARG A 59 12.49 0.01 6.25
N CYS A 60 11.52 0.86 5.97
CA CYS A 60 11.68 2.27 5.69
C CYS A 60 10.84 3.03 6.72
N TRP A 61 11.35 4.09 7.33
CA TRP A 61 10.58 4.85 8.31
C TRP A 61 10.99 6.31 8.37
N LYS A 62 10.06 7.18 8.77
CA LYS A 62 10.39 8.53 9.25
C LYS A 62 10.41 8.53 10.77
N PRO A 63 11.28 9.32 11.43
CA PRO A 63 11.24 9.47 12.89
C PRO A 63 9.83 9.83 13.38
N GLY A 64 9.30 9.06 14.33
CA GLY A 64 7.94 9.24 14.86
C GLY A 64 6.80 8.76 13.95
N GLY A 65 7.09 8.21 12.76
CA GLY A 65 6.12 7.66 11.84
C GLY A 65 6.02 6.12 11.89
N GLU A 66 4.96 5.59 11.28
CA GLU A 66 4.78 4.14 11.11
C GLU A 66 5.89 3.55 10.24
N VAL A 67 6.29 2.30 10.51
CA VAL A 67 7.26 1.57 9.69
C VAL A 67 6.60 1.07 8.41
N PHE A 68 7.18 1.44 7.27
CA PHE A 68 6.82 0.96 5.95
C PHE A 68 7.74 -0.18 5.51
N TRP A 69 7.16 -1.30 5.08
CA TRP A 69 7.89 -2.44 4.56
C TRP A 69 7.93 -2.38 3.03
N CYS A 70 9.12 -2.18 2.47
CA CYS A 70 9.35 -2.09 1.03
C CYS A 70 9.94 -3.40 0.49
N PRO A 71 9.34 -4.06 -0.52
CA PRO A 71 9.97 -5.18 -1.20
C PRO A 71 11.18 -4.69 -2.02
N MET A 72 12.19 -5.55 -2.15
CA MET A 72 13.47 -5.18 -2.78
C MET A 72 13.40 -4.94 -4.30
N ASN A 73 12.39 -5.52 -4.97
CA ASN A 73 12.18 -5.33 -6.41
C ASN A 73 11.42 -4.04 -6.76
N LYS A 74 11.20 -3.14 -5.79
CA LYS A 74 10.56 -1.85 -5.99
C LYS A 74 11.52 -0.73 -5.60
N PRO A 75 11.37 0.47 -6.19
CA PRO A 75 12.10 1.65 -5.74
C PRO A 75 11.91 1.89 -4.24
N LEU A 76 12.92 2.42 -3.56
CA LEU A 76 12.77 2.84 -2.16
C LEU A 76 11.88 4.08 -2.05
N PRO A 77 11.10 4.23 -0.95
CA PRO A 77 10.33 5.44 -0.74
C PRO A 77 11.28 6.62 -0.48
N THR A 78 10.97 7.74 -1.12
CA THR A 78 11.58 9.05 -0.86
C THR A 78 10.72 9.83 0.14
N ASP A 79 11.22 10.97 0.61
CA ASP A 79 10.46 11.86 1.50
C ASP A 79 9.09 12.24 0.92
N ASP A 80 9.05 12.53 -0.37
CA ASP A 80 7.85 12.99 -1.09
C ASP A 80 6.86 11.85 -1.36
N THR A 81 7.36 10.63 -1.53
CA THR A 81 6.52 9.47 -1.90
C THR A 81 6.10 8.63 -0.69
N TYR A 82 6.71 8.85 0.48
CA TYR A 82 6.48 8.03 1.68
C TYR A 82 5.01 7.93 2.07
N ALA A 83 4.35 9.08 2.25
CA ALA A 83 2.94 9.13 2.66
C ALA A 83 2.03 8.48 1.62
N ALA A 84 2.29 8.74 0.34
CA ALA A 84 1.51 8.17 -0.75
C ALA A 84 1.62 6.64 -0.80
N ARG A 85 2.81 6.10 -0.51
CA ARG A 85 3.03 4.65 -0.47
C ARG A 85 2.42 3.99 0.74
N CYS A 86 2.48 4.61 1.91
CA CYS A 86 1.76 4.12 3.08
C CYS A 86 0.24 4.07 2.80
N ALA A 87 -0.31 5.11 2.18
CA ALA A 87 -1.73 5.16 1.82
C ALA A 87 -2.12 4.07 0.82
N LEU A 88 -1.28 3.78 -0.18
CA LEU A 88 -1.50 2.67 -1.12
C LEU A 88 -1.43 1.31 -0.44
N GLY A 89 -0.46 1.09 0.44
CA GLY A 89 -0.35 -0.15 1.20
C GLY A 89 -1.59 -0.42 2.05
N TRP A 90 -2.09 0.61 2.72
CA TRP A 90 -3.36 0.56 3.46
C TRP A 90 -4.57 0.28 2.56
N LEU A 91 -4.65 0.95 1.40
CA LEU A 91 -5.72 0.70 0.44
C LEU A 91 -5.67 -0.72 -0.11
N ALA A 92 -4.48 -1.22 -0.45
CA ALA A 92 -4.26 -2.59 -0.90
C ALA A 92 -4.72 -3.60 0.17
N ALA A 93 -4.42 -3.32 1.44
CA ALA A 93 -4.87 -4.15 2.54
C ALA A 93 -6.40 -4.19 2.64
N ARG A 94 -7.07 -3.05 2.48
CA ARG A 94 -8.54 -2.98 2.47
C ARG A 94 -9.17 -3.64 1.25
N PHE A 95 -8.54 -3.57 0.09
CA PHE A 95 -8.97 -4.36 -1.06
C PHE A 95 -8.85 -5.86 -0.78
N ALA A 96 -7.70 -6.32 -0.29
CA ALA A 96 -7.50 -7.73 0.05
C ALA A 96 -8.49 -8.25 1.10
N GLU A 97 -8.78 -7.45 2.14
CA GLU A 97 -9.80 -7.77 3.17
C GLU A 97 -11.19 -7.98 2.54
N SER A 98 -11.55 -7.17 1.55
CA SER A 98 -12.80 -7.31 0.79
C SER A 98 -12.74 -8.36 -0.33
N GLY A 99 -11.61 -9.05 -0.49
CA GLY A 99 -11.33 -10.07 -1.52
C GLY A 99 -11.13 -9.51 -2.93
N ALA A 100 -10.72 -8.24 -3.04
CA ALA A 100 -10.17 -7.61 -4.24
C ALA A 100 -8.64 -7.57 -4.17
N GLU A 101 -7.97 -7.18 -5.26
CA GLU A 101 -6.51 -7.07 -5.31
C GLU A 101 -6.08 -5.70 -5.84
N LEU A 102 -4.97 -5.16 -5.33
CA LEU A 102 -4.28 -4.04 -5.96
C LEU A 102 -3.06 -4.56 -6.74
N GLN A 103 -3.07 -4.40 -8.05
CA GLN A 103 -1.94 -4.71 -8.94
C GLN A 103 -1.32 -3.41 -9.43
N GLY A 104 -0.25 -2.97 -8.76
CA GLY A 104 0.36 -1.66 -9.00
C GLY A 104 -0.61 -0.52 -8.69
N ARG A 105 -1.11 0.14 -9.73
CA ARG A 105 -2.08 1.26 -9.64
C ARG A 105 -3.48 0.88 -10.15
N VAL A 106 -3.79 -0.41 -10.21
CA VAL A 106 -5.09 -0.91 -10.69
C VAL A 106 -5.69 -1.81 -9.63
N ALA A 107 -6.87 -1.44 -9.14
CA ALA A 107 -7.70 -2.30 -8.30
C ALA A 107 -8.47 -3.28 -9.19
N VAL A 108 -8.36 -4.56 -8.88
CA VAL A 108 -9.09 -5.66 -9.53
C VAL A 108 -10.13 -6.16 -8.53
N LEU A 109 -11.39 -5.82 -8.79
CA LEU A 109 -12.51 -6.16 -7.91
C LEU A 109 -12.95 -7.61 -8.12
N LYS A 110 -13.76 -8.15 -7.20
CA LYS A 110 -14.29 -9.52 -7.26
C LYS A 110 -15.02 -9.86 -8.55
N ASN A 111 -15.73 -8.89 -9.13
CA ASN A 111 -16.44 -9.01 -10.40
C ASN A 111 -15.51 -8.85 -11.63
N ARG A 112 -14.18 -8.86 -11.43
CA ARG A 112 -13.14 -8.60 -12.44
C ARG A 112 -13.12 -7.19 -13.02
N GLN A 113 -13.95 -6.28 -12.50
CA GLN A 113 -13.87 -4.87 -12.86
C GLN A 113 -12.51 -4.30 -12.44
N ARG A 114 -11.91 -3.53 -13.34
CA ARG A 114 -10.62 -2.87 -13.11
C ARG A 114 -10.87 -1.38 -12.91
N LEU A 115 -10.32 -0.83 -11.84
CA LEU A 115 -10.41 0.60 -11.52
C LEU A 115 -9.02 1.15 -11.28
N ARG A 116 -8.67 2.25 -11.96
CA ARG A 116 -7.37 2.88 -11.76
C ARG A 116 -7.34 3.65 -10.45
N VAL A 117 -6.23 3.53 -9.73
CA VAL A 117 -6.02 4.09 -8.39
C VAL A 117 -4.99 5.19 -8.46
N TYR A 118 -5.37 6.35 -7.94
CA TYR A 118 -4.53 7.54 -7.85
C TYR A 118 -4.34 7.90 -6.39
N VAL A 119 -3.17 8.42 -6.04
CA VAL A 119 -2.96 9.04 -4.74
C VAL A 119 -2.85 10.53 -4.99
N VAL A 120 -3.61 11.31 -4.22
CA VAL A 120 -3.79 12.73 -4.45
C VAL A 120 -3.26 13.50 -3.23
N PRO A 121 -2.44 14.54 -3.43
CA PRO A 121 -2.05 15.19 -4.70
C PRO A 121 -1.01 14.42 -5.56
N PRO A 122 -0.87 14.77 -6.88
CA PRO A 122 -1.66 15.78 -7.60
C PRO A 122 -3.07 15.29 -7.95
N VAL A 123 -4.00 16.24 -8.10
CA VAL A 123 -5.37 15.96 -8.56
C VAL A 123 -5.33 15.55 -10.04
N PRO A 124 -5.94 14.43 -10.44
CA PRO A 124 -6.06 14.06 -11.84
C PRO A 124 -6.80 15.13 -12.65
N PRO A 125 -6.38 15.42 -13.89
CA PRO A 125 -7.04 16.41 -14.73
C PRO A 125 -8.46 15.97 -15.13
N GLU A 126 -9.34 16.93 -15.45
CA GLU A 126 -10.77 16.67 -15.71
C GLU A 126 -11.04 15.73 -16.90
N ASN A 127 -10.11 15.64 -17.84
CA ASN A 127 -10.20 14.81 -19.03
C ASN A 127 -9.69 13.37 -18.83
N GLU A 128 -9.19 13.02 -17.64
CA GLU A 128 -8.76 11.65 -17.33
C GLU A 128 -9.96 10.77 -16.94
N GLU A 129 -9.93 9.49 -17.34
CA GLU A 129 -10.99 8.54 -17.00
C GLU A 129 -11.16 8.41 -15.47
N PRO A 130 -12.40 8.51 -14.94
CA PRO A 130 -12.65 8.44 -13.51
C PRO A 130 -12.13 7.15 -12.85
N GLY A 131 -11.42 7.30 -11.74
CA GLY A 131 -10.86 6.22 -10.95
C GLY A 131 -11.23 6.29 -9.47
N LEU A 132 -10.43 5.60 -8.65
CA LEU A 132 -10.42 5.76 -7.20
C LEU A 132 -9.23 6.64 -6.79
N ALA A 133 -9.52 7.76 -6.14
CA ALA A 133 -8.53 8.63 -5.55
C ALA A 133 -8.36 8.36 -4.05
N VAL A 134 -7.12 8.16 -3.63
CA VAL A 134 -6.72 8.11 -2.21
C VAL A 134 -6.25 9.49 -1.81
N LEU A 135 -7.04 10.16 -0.96
CA LEU A 135 -6.81 11.53 -0.55
C LEU A 135 -5.88 11.55 0.66
N LEU A 136 -4.67 12.10 0.47
CA LEU A 136 -3.75 12.39 1.58
C LEU A 136 -4.19 13.63 2.36
N GLU A 137 -4.86 14.55 1.69
CA GLU A 137 -5.41 15.80 2.24
C GLU A 137 -6.77 16.10 1.61
N LYS A 138 -7.48 17.10 2.16
CA LYS A 138 -8.81 17.47 1.66
C LYS A 138 -8.70 18.24 0.35
N VAL A 139 -9.19 17.66 -0.73
CA VAL A 139 -9.20 18.24 -2.08
C VAL A 139 -10.54 17.99 -2.77
N VAL A 140 -10.83 18.78 -3.80
CA VAL A 140 -12.00 18.59 -4.67
C VAL A 140 -11.55 17.80 -5.89
N LEU A 141 -12.28 16.72 -6.21
CA LEU A 141 -12.03 15.89 -7.39
C LEU A 141 -13.03 16.25 -8.51
N PRO A 142 -12.69 15.96 -9.78
CA PRO A 142 -13.66 16.03 -10.87
C PRO A 142 -14.87 15.11 -10.61
N LYS A 143 -16.00 15.41 -11.27
CA LYS A 143 -17.23 14.60 -11.15
C LYS A 143 -17.01 13.16 -11.61
N GLY A 144 -17.69 12.20 -10.96
CA GLY A 144 -17.66 10.79 -11.35
C GLY A 144 -16.54 9.98 -10.71
N TRP A 145 -15.64 10.63 -9.97
CA TRP A 145 -14.57 9.97 -9.24
C TRP A 145 -15.05 9.31 -7.95
N TYR A 146 -14.44 8.18 -7.61
CA TYR A 146 -14.53 7.61 -6.27
C TYR A 146 -13.37 8.15 -5.44
N SER A 147 -13.61 8.39 -4.15
CA SER A 147 -12.58 8.88 -3.23
C SER A 147 -12.58 8.11 -1.93
N VAL A 148 -11.39 8.03 -1.32
CA VAL A 148 -11.19 7.50 0.02
C VAL A 148 -10.14 8.35 0.75
N SER A 149 -10.39 8.73 1.99
CA SER A 149 -9.37 9.40 2.80
C SER A 149 -8.34 8.39 3.32
N ALA A 150 -7.05 8.67 3.11
CA ALA A 150 -5.97 7.83 3.64
C ALA A 150 -6.06 7.67 5.17
N ALA A 151 -6.49 8.72 5.88
CA ALA A 151 -6.65 8.71 7.33
C ALA A 151 -7.81 7.83 7.84
N GLN A 152 -8.75 7.44 6.95
CA GLN A 152 -9.88 6.56 7.30
C GLN A 152 -9.55 5.08 7.08
N LEU A 153 -8.61 4.76 6.18
CA LEU A 153 -8.24 3.38 5.84
C LEU A 153 -7.86 2.52 7.06
N PRO A 154 -7.12 3.02 8.08
CA PRO A 154 -6.82 2.21 9.27
C PRO A 154 -8.05 1.92 10.13
N LYS A 155 -9.09 2.77 10.08
CA LYS A 155 -10.17 2.82 11.07
C LYS A 155 -11.45 2.12 10.64
N MET A 156 -11.66 1.96 9.35
CA MET A 156 -12.97 1.60 8.78
C MET A 156 -12.81 0.64 7.60
N LYS A 157 -13.86 -0.15 7.31
CA LYS A 157 -13.89 -1.04 6.15
C LYS A 157 -13.96 -0.23 4.86
N LEU A 158 -13.50 -0.81 3.75
CA LEU A 158 -13.46 -0.12 2.46
C LEU A 158 -14.83 0.45 2.03
N SER A 159 -15.90 -0.32 2.24
CA SER A 159 -17.29 0.09 1.92
C SER A 159 -17.72 1.38 2.61
N ASP A 160 -17.19 1.64 3.79
CA ASP A 160 -17.61 2.75 4.65
C ASP A 160 -16.76 4.00 4.38
N CYS A 161 -15.60 3.83 3.77
CA CYS A 161 -14.66 4.92 3.44
C CYS A 161 -14.83 5.45 2.01
N VAL A 162 -15.33 4.63 1.08
CA VAL A 162 -15.44 5.00 -0.34
C VAL A 162 -16.64 5.92 -0.54
N ARG A 163 -16.42 7.08 -1.16
CA ARG A 163 -17.44 8.07 -1.50
C ARG A 163 -17.44 8.34 -3.00
N LYS A 164 -18.62 8.44 -3.60
CA LYS A 164 -18.78 8.90 -4.99
C LYS A 164 -18.93 10.42 -4.99
N MET A 165 -18.17 11.10 -5.84
CA MET A 165 -18.21 12.56 -6.04
C MET A 165 -19.01 12.95 -7.28
#